data_AF-A0A7S2IQ33-F1
#
_entry.id   AF-A0A7S2IQ33-F1
#
_cell.length_a   1.000
_cell.length_b   1.000
_cell.length_c   1.000
_cell.angle_alpha   90.00
_cell.angle_beta   90.00
_cell.angle_gamma   90.00
#
_symmetry.space_group_name_H-M   'P 1'
#
loop_
_entity.id
_entity.type
_entity.pdbx_description
1 polymer ?
#
loop_
_entity_poly.entity_id
_entity_poly.type
_entity_poly.pdbx_seq_one_letter_code
_entity_poly.pdbx_strand_id
1 'polypeptide(L)'
;MRFFGAEAGILRSPLWVPHTSESLQADVYASRFPAYDGTPFGLLNLWTLVNKAGRRVSGAQLAVVPSSTTSKFYDCYAGQKIKPKAMPSGKPSSLKVALEFDIEAEGFGCVFEADTTKGDTLVQAGPGSIHE
;
A
#
# COMPACT_ATOMS: atom_id res chain seq x y z
N MET A 1 5.42 3.89 -10.23
CA MET A 1 5.27 2.44 -10.51
C MET A 1 6.54 1.75 -11.00
N ARG A 2 7.44 2.37 -11.78
CA ARG A 2 8.68 1.72 -12.27
C ARG A 2 9.55 1.13 -11.15
N PHE A 3 9.76 1.88 -10.07
CA PHE A 3 10.46 1.40 -8.87
C PHE A 3 9.88 0.07 -8.37
N PHE A 4 8.58 -0.01 -8.09
CA PHE A 4 7.93 -1.22 -7.57
C PHE A 4 7.94 -2.42 -8.53
N GLY A 5 8.06 -2.18 -9.83
CA GLY A 5 8.10 -3.25 -10.84
C GLY A 5 9.51 -3.74 -11.15
N ALA A 6 10.37 -2.82 -11.58
CA ALA A 6 11.69 -3.15 -12.10
C ALA A 6 12.74 -3.26 -10.99
N GLU A 7 12.77 -2.29 -10.06
CA GLU A 7 13.82 -2.18 -9.05
C GLU A 7 13.50 -3.01 -7.80
N ALA A 8 12.35 -2.74 -7.18
CA ALA A 8 11.91 -3.46 -5.99
C ALA A 8 11.24 -4.80 -6.28
N GLY A 9 10.83 -5.06 -7.53
CA GLY A 9 10.29 -6.35 -7.95
C GLY A 9 8.95 -6.78 -7.35
N ILE A 10 8.40 -6.07 -6.35
CA ILE A 10 7.21 -6.49 -5.60
C ILE A 10 5.96 -6.72 -6.48
N LEU A 11 5.82 -6.01 -7.61
CA LEU A 11 4.71 -6.25 -8.55
C LEU A 11 4.75 -7.63 -9.23
N ARG A 12 5.85 -8.38 -9.07
CA ARG A 12 6.02 -9.77 -9.51
C ARG A 12 5.85 -10.77 -8.37
N SER A 13 5.27 -10.35 -7.25
CA SER A 13 5.08 -11.21 -6.09
C SER A 13 4.35 -12.49 -6.49
N PRO A 14 4.91 -13.69 -6.20
CA PRO A 14 4.23 -14.95 -6.43
C PRO A 14 3.05 -15.15 -5.47
N LEU A 15 2.95 -14.30 -4.44
CA LEU A 15 1.87 -14.27 -3.45
C LEU A 15 0.79 -13.24 -3.79
N TRP A 16 0.79 -12.72 -5.03
CA TRP A 16 -0.18 -11.74 -5.50
C TRP A 16 -1.61 -12.24 -5.30
N VAL A 17 -2.43 -11.38 -4.68
CA VAL A 17 -3.87 -11.61 -4.48
C VAL A 17 -4.63 -10.61 -5.35
N PRO A 18 -5.18 -11.05 -6.51
CA PRO A 18 -6.08 -10.22 -7.29
C PRO A 18 -7.41 -10.06 -6.56
N HIS A 19 -8.09 -8.93 -6.79
CA HIS A 19 -9.43 -8.66 -6.23
C HIS A 19 -9.52 -8.95 -4.72
N THR A 20 -8.57 -8.44 -3.95
CA THR A 20 -8.52 -8.67 -2.50
C THR A 20 -9.80 -8.15 -1.82
N SER A 21 -10.28 -8.90 -0.82
CA SER A 21 -11.43 -8.52 0.02
C SER A 21 -11.11 -7.39 1.00
N GLU A 22 -9.90 -6.83 0.94
CA GLU A 22 -9.51 -5.65 1.70
C GLU A 22 -10.11 -4.36 1.16
N SER A 23 -10.59 -4.32 -0.09
CA SER A 23 -11.31 -3.15 -0.61
C SER A 23 -12.66 -2.99 0.08
N LEU A 24 -12.95 -1.79 0.56
CA LEU A 24 -14.18 -1.47 1.29
C LEU A 24 -15.28 -0.87 0.39
N GLN A 25 -14.92 -0.37 -0.78
CA GLN A 25 -15.85 0.33 -1.67
C GLN A 25 -16.28 -0.60 -2.80
N ALA A 26 -17.59 -0.69 -3.06
CA ALA A 26 -18.18 -1.66 -3.99
C ALA A 26 -17.59 -1.61 -5.41
N ASP A 27 -17.29 -0.41 -5.89
CA ASP A 27 -16.77 -0.16 -7.24
C ASP A 27 -15.26 0.15 -7.26
N VAL A 28 -14.56 -0.08 -6.15
CA VAL A 28 -13.10 0.01 -6.09
C VAL A 28 -12.54 -1.40 -5.96
N TYR A 29 -11.70 -1.80 -6.91
CA TYR A 29 -11.06 -3.11 -6.89
C TYR A 29 -9.61 -2.94 -6.53
N ALA A 30 -9.12 -3.80 -5.64
CA ALA A 30 -7.73 -3.79 -5.20
C ALA A 30 -7.02 -5.10 -5.54
N SER A 31 -5.72 -5.01 -5.79
CA SER A 31 -4.79 -6.13 -5.84
C SER A 31 -3.73 -5.93 -4.77
N ARG A 32 -3.40 -6.99 -4.02
CA ARG A 32 -2.34 -6.96 -3.00
C ARG A 32 -1.14 -7.77 -3.47
N PHE A 33 0.05 -7.20 -3.37
CA PHE A 33 1.33 -7.80 -3.67
C PHE A 33 2.16 -7.86 -2.38
N PRO A 34 2.20 -9.01 -1.71
CA PRO A 34 3.01 -9.18 -0.51
C PRO A 34 4.49 -9.24 -0.86
N ALA A 35 5.36 -8.77 0.03
CA ALA A 35 6.79 -9.00 -0.09
C ALA A 35 7.11 -10.50 -0.08
N TYR A 36 8.15 -10.86 -0.81
CA TYR A 36 8.64 -12.22 -0.98
C TYR A 36 10.17 -12.19 -1.08
N ASP A 37 10.81 -13.36 -1.08
CA ASP A 37 12.26 -13.47 -1.21
C ASP A 37 12.78 -12.73 -2.45
N GLY A 38 13.65 -11.73 -2.24
CA GLY A 38 14.16 -10.84 -3.28
C GLY A 38 13.46 -9.47 -3.36
N THR A 39 12.42 -9.23 -2.56
CA THR A 39 11.87 -7.87 -2.35
C THR A 39 12.83 -7.07 -1.46
N PRO A 40 13.12 -5.77 -1.74
CA PRO A 40 13.94 -4.94 -0.88
C PRO A 40 13.47 -4.94 0.57
N PHE A 41 14.43 -4.97 1.48
CA PHE A 41 14.18 -5.00 2.91
C PHE A 41 13.36 -3.78 3.35
N GLY A 42 12.38 -4.01 4.23
CA GLY A 42 11.51 -2.97 4.76
C GLY A 42 10.24 -2.71 3.95
N LEU A 43 10.13 -3.15 2.70
CA LEU A 43 8.85 -3.15 1.96
C LEU A 43 8.07 -4.43 2.30
N LEU A 44 6.82 -4.28 2.76
CA LEU A 44 6.02 -5.40 3.28
C LEU A 44 4.88 -5.80 2.36
N ASN A 45 4.13 -4.82 1.86
CA ASN A 45 3.02 -5.03 0.94
C ASN A 45 2.90 -3.83 -0.01
N LEU A 46 2.34 -4.07 -1.19
CA LEU A 46 1.87 -3.06 -2.12
C LEU A 46 0.43 -3.37 -2.50
N TRP A 47 -0.43 -2.36 -2.52
CA TRP A 47 -1.76 -2.42 -3.07
C TRP A 47 -1.86 -1.52 -4.28
N THR A 48 -2.47 -2.03 -5.35
CA THR A 48 -2.93 -1.20 -6.47
C THR A 48 -4.45 -1.22 -6.49
N LEU A 49 -5.07 -0.08 -6.75
CA LEU A 49 -6.51 0.07 -6.78
C LEU A 49 -6.97 0.64 -8.12
N VAL A 50 -8.18 0.29 -8.53
CA VAL A 50 -8.88 0.90 -9.66
C VAL A 50 -10.28 1.28 -9.22
N ASN A 51 -10.65 2.54 -9.46
CA ASN A 51 -12.00 3.04 -9.23
C ASN A 51 -12.82 2.88 -10.52
N LYS A 52 -13.89 2.09 -10.48
CA LYS A 52 -14.80 1.85 -11.61
C LYS A 52 -16.16 2.53 -11.43
N ALA A 53 -16.35 3.34 -10.40
CA ALA A 53 -17.63 3.97 -10.05
C ALA A 53 -18.09 5.07 -11.03
N GLY A 54 -17.23 5.52 -11.96
CA GLY A 54 -17.50 6.68 -12.81
C GLY A 54 -17.57 8.02 -12.06
N ARG A 55 -17.24 8.04 -10.76
CA ARG A 55 -17.21 9.22 -9.90
C ARG A 55 -16.06 9.13 -8.90
N ARG A 56 -15.67 10.26 -8.30
CA ARG A 56 -14.73 10.28 -7.17
C ARG A 56 -15.28 9.41 -6.03
N VAL A 57 -14.40 8.60 -5.45
CA VAL A 57 -14.66 7.83 -4.23
C VAL A 57 -13.71 8.33 -3.14
N SER A 58 -14.27 8.68 -1.99
CA SER A 58 -13.56 9.28 -0.85
C SER A 58 -13.81 8.47 0.42
N GLY A 59 -13.00 8.69 1.45
CA GLY A 59 -13.10 8.00 2.74
C GLY A 59 -12.30 6.69 2.78
N ALA A 60 -12.76 5.71 3.55
CA ALA A 60 -12.06 4.43 3.74
C ALA A 60 -12.08 3.58 2.46
N GLN A 61 -10.89 3.29 1.93
CA GLN A 61 -10.72 2.51 0.71
C GLN A 61 -10.29 1.08 1.02
N LEU A 62 -9.37 0.89 1.98
CA LEU A 62 -8.83 -0.41 2.34
C LEU A 62 -9.01 -0.72 3.84
N ALA A 63 -9.25 -2.00 4.13
CA ALA A 63 -9.31 -2.59 5.46
C ALA A 63 -8.24 -3.69 5.60
N VAL A 64 -7.07 -3.32 6.11
CA VAL A 64 -5.89 -4.19 6.15
C VAL A 64 -5.53 -4.59 7.58
N VAL A 65 -4.87 -5.73 7.73
CA VAL A 65 -4.17 -6.08 8.98
C VAL A 65 -2.72 -5.62 8.80
N PRO A 66 -2.20 -4.70 9.63
CA PRO A 66 -0.79 -4.33 9.55
C PRO A 66 0.11 -5.55 9.75
N SER A 67 1.16 -5.65 8.94
CA SER A 67 2.10 -6.78 8.98
C SER A 67 2.97 -6.77 10.23
N SER A 68 3.12 -5.60 10.87
CA SER A 68 3.82 -5.43 12.14
C SER A 68 3.28 -4.24 12.95
N THR A 69 3.69 -4.13 14.21
CA THR A 69 3.40 -2.97 15.07
C THR A 69 4.10 -1.69 14.60
N THR A 70 5.10 -1.81 13.73
CA THR A 70 5.94 -0.72 13.20
C THR A 70 5.56 -0.32 11.79
N SER A 71 4.51 -0.95 11.23
CA SER A 71 4.05 -0.73 9.87
C SER A 71 3.57 0.70 9.65
N LYS A 72 4.02 1.32 8.56
CA LYS A 72 3.55 2.61 8.05
C LYS A 72 3.04 2.44 6.63
N PHE A 73 2.05 3.25 6.28
CA PHE A 73 1.39 3.20 4.98
C PHE A 73 1.60 4.52 4.26
N TYR A 74 1.80 4.44 2.95
CA TYR A 74 2.07 5.60 2.10
C TYR A 74 1.31 5.50 0.79
N ASP A 75 0.76 6.62 0.36
CA ASP A 75 0.24 6.78 -1.00
C ASP A 75 1.43 6.94 -1.97
N CYS A 76 1.52 6.05 -2.96
CA CYS A 76 2.63 6.06 -3.92
C CYS A 76 2.61 7.26 -4.87
N TYR A 77 1.43 7.84 -5.12
CA TYR A 77 1.24 8.91 -6.10
C TYR A 77 1.35 10.29 -5.43
N ALA A 78 0.78 10.44 -4.24
CA ALA A 78 0.90 11.67 -3.47
C ALA A 78 2.24 11.77 -2.71
N GLY A 79 2.94 10.65 -2.50
CA GLY A 79 4.14 10.60 -1.66
C GLY A 79 3.85 10.89 -0.18
N GLN A 80 2.59 10.72 0.24
CA GLN A 80 2.12 11.11 1.56
C GLN A 80 1.89 9.89 2.44
N LYS A 81 2.24 10.04 3.73
CA LYS A 81 1.97 9.04 4.74
C LYS A 81 0.46 8.99 5.06
N ILE A 82 -0.12 7.81 4.98
CA ILE A 82 -1.51 7.55 5.37
C ILE A 82 -1.51 7.15 6.85
N LYS A 83 -2.27 7.88 7.67
CA LYS A 83 -2.46 7.53 9.09
C LYS A 83 -3.56 6.47 9.19
N PRO A 84 -3.26 5.23 9.61
CA PRO A 84 -4.29 4.20 9.73
C PRO A 84 -5.30 4.56 10.81
N LYS A 85 -6.58 4.29 10.55
CA LYS A 85 -7.66 4.48 11.52
C LYS A 85 -8.10 3.13 12.05
N ALA A 86 -8.26 3.02 13.36
CA ALA A 86 -8.78 1.80 13.97
C ALA A 86 -10.19 1.52 13.42
N MET A 87 -10.45 0.29 12.99
CA MET A 87 -11.81 -0.13 12.67
C MET A 87 -12.48 -0.77 13.89
N PRO A 88 -13.81 -0.69 14.00
CA PRO A 88 -14.54 -1.45 15.00
C PRO A 88 -14.25 -2.94 14.78
N SER A 89 -13.52 -3.55 15.71
CA SER A 89 -13.12 -4.95 15.57
C SER A 89 -14.29 -5.88 15.90
N GLY A 90 -14.69 -6.71 14.95
CA GLY A 90 -15.29 -8.00 15.25
C GLY A 90 -14.18 -9.05 15.45
N LYS A 91 -14.26 -9.83 16.54
CA LYS A 91 -13.27 -10.80 17.05
C LYS A 91 -11.86 -10.25 17.38
N PRO A 92 -11.24 -10.64 18.52
CA PRO A 92 -9.94 -10.13 18.98
C PRO A 92 -8.73 -10.41 18.07
N SER A 93 -8.80 -11.40 17.17
CA SER A 93 -7.67 -11.89 16.38
C SER A 93 -7.40 -11.13 15.08
N SER A 94 -8.12 -10.04 14.81
CA SER A 94 -8.03 -9.31 13.54
C SER A 94 -8.23 -7.82 13.74
N LEU A 95 -7.23 -7.16 14.32
CA LEU A 95 -7.22 -5.71 14.50
C LEU A 95 -6.91 -5.04 13.15
N LYS A 96 -7.94 -4.98 12.29
CA LYS A 96 -7.85 -4.29 11.01
C LYS A 96 -7.82 -2.78 11.22
N VAL A 97 -7.13 -2.09 10.32
CA VAL A 97 -7.11 -0.64 10.21
C VAL A 97 -7.67 -0.22 8.86
N ALA A 98 -8.38 0.90 8.85
CA ALA A 98 -8.83 1.56 7.63
C ALA A 98 -7.73 2.48 7.10
N LEU A 99 -7.46 2.39 5.81
CA LEU A 99 -6.66 3.35 5.06
C LEU A 99 -7.63 4.22 4.25
N GLU A 100 -7.60 5.52 4.52
CA GLU A 100 -8.47 6.49 3.88
C GLU A 100 -7.68 7.39 2.94
N PHE A 101 -8.17 7.53 1.71
CA PHE A 101 -7.65 8.40 0.68
C PHE A 101 -8.70 8.53 -0.44
N ASP A 102 -8.51 9.49 -1.33
CA ASP A 102 -9.40 9.73 -2.45
C ASP A 102 -8.90 9.00 -3.70
N ILE A 103 -9.83 8.50 -4.52
CA ILE A 103 -9.56 8.03 -5.87
C ILE A 103 -10.49 8.76 -6.84
N GLU A 104 -9.92 9.39 -7.86
CA GLU A 104 -10.65 10.12 -8.89
C GLU A 104 -11.56 9.18 -9.70
N ALA A 105 -12.54 9.75 -10.41
CA ALA A 105 -13.40 9.00 -11.30
C ALA A 105 -12.56 8.23 -12.33
N GLU A 106 -12.78 6.92 -12.46
CA GLU A 106 -12.01 6.05 -13.36
C GLU A 106 -10.49 6.01 -13.07
N GLY A 107 -10.09 6.51 -11.90
CA GLY A 107 -8.70 6.66 -11.49
C GLY A 107 -8.08 5.39 -10.91
N PHE A 108 -6.79 5.51 -10.60
CA PHE A 108 -5.98 4.46 -10.00
C PHE A 108 -5.46 4.89 -8.63
N GLY A 109 -5.34 3.94 -7.71
CA GLY A 109 -4.70 4.11 -6.42
C GLY A 109 -3.46 3.23 -6.28
N CYS A 110 -2.52 3.65 -5.45
CA CYS A 110 -1.36 2.86 -5.07
C CYS A 110 -1.00 3.16 -3.61
N VAL A 111 -0.87 2.11 -2.81
CA VAL A 111 -0.47 2.21 -1.41
C VAL A 111 0.60 1.18 -1.12
N PHE A 112 1.65 1.54 -0.38
CA PHE A 112 2.60 0.55 0.13
C PHE A 112 2.70 0.58 1.64
N GLU A 113 2.97 -0.59 2.23
CA GLU A 113 3.29 -0.77 3.64
C GLU A 113 4.79 -0.98 3.79
N ALA A 114 5.40 -0.24 4.72
CA ALA A 114 6.81 -0.36 5.05
C ALA A 114 7.02 -0.52 6.57
N ASP A 115 8.08 -1.24 6.94
CA ASP A 115 8.54 -1.37 8.32
C ASP A 115 9.54 -0.25 8.65
N THR A 116 9.18 0.68 9.54
CA THR A 116 10.08 1.78 9.93
C THR A 116 11.24 1.38 10.83
N THR A 117 11.24 0.18 11.42
CA THR A 117 12.46 -0.30 12.12
C THR A 117 13.57 -0.71 11.15
N LYS A 118 13.21 -0.80 9.86
CA LYS A 118 14.05 -1.27 8.76
C LYS A 118 14.09 -0.25 7.61
N GLY A 119 13.45 0.90 7.80
CA GLY A 119 12.97 1.79 6.72
C GLY A 119 13.75 3.08 6.51
N ASP A 120 14.80 3.38 7.29
CA ASP A 120 15.61 4.57 7.07
C ASP A 120 16.42 4.52 5.75
N THR A 121 16.50 3.34 5.10
CA THR A 121 17.25 3.16 3.85
C THR A 121 16.41 3.35 2.58
N LEU A 122 15.07 3.26 2.64
CA LEU A 122 14.21 3.33 1.43
C LEU A 122 13.88 4.76 0.97
N VAL A 123 14.16 5.78 1.81
CA VAL A 123 13.89 7.19 1.50
C VAL A 123 15.09 7.90 0.83
N GLN A 124 16.27 7.29 0.81
CA GLN A 124 17.50 7.91 0.28
C GLN A 124 17.84 7.59 -1.19
N ALA A 125 17.03 6.82 -1.91
CA ALA A 125 17.26 6.51 -3.33
C ALA A 125 16.79 7.63 -4.28
N GLY A 126 17.04 8.90 -3.92
CA GLY A 126 16.96 10.04 -4.83
C GLY A 126 18.29 10.24 -5.57
N PRO A 127 18.30 10.66 -6.85
CA PRO A 127 19.52 10.76 -7.62
C PRO A 127 20.29 12.03 -7.21
N GLY A 128 21.48 11.86 -6.65
CA GLY A 128 22.45 12.95 -6.55
C GLY A 128 23.25 12.97 -5.26
N SER A 129 24.39 12.28 -5.29
CA SER A 129 25.61 12.71 -4.60
C SER A 129 26.81 12.15 -5.37
N ILE A 130 27.12 12.77 -6.50
CA ILE A 130 28.53 12.98 -6.83
C ILE A 130 28.99 14.09 -5.88
N HIS A 131 30.07 13.87 -5.12
CA HIS A 131 31.12 14.84 -4.84
C HIS A 131 32.15 14.21 -3.90
N GLU A 132 33.35 14.09 -4.48
CA GLU A 132 34.72 13.98 -3.90
C GLU A 132 35.09 12.76 -3.06
#